data_AF-A0A5B2WR25-F1
#
_entry.id   AF-A0A5B2WR25-F1
#
_cell.length_a   1.000
_cell.length_b   1.000
_cell.length_c   1.000
_cell.angle_alpha   90.00
_cell.angle_beta   90.00
_cell.angle_gamma   90.00
#
_symmetry.space_group_name_H-M   'P 1'
#
loop_
_entity.id
_entity.type
_entity.pdbx_description
1 polymer ?
#
loop_
_entity_poly.entity_id
_entity_poly.type
_entity_poly.pdbx_seq_one_letter_code
_entity_poly.pdbx_strand_id
1 'polypeptide(L)'
;MVSDGLLTAAGTAVYETGAIAERNTTYEVAEYAPGFVLIGDDSGGRGFLVRAGDAATAVFSSDLGDLDPADFQVEAADLAGWLDSVLAQDD
;
A
#
# COMPACT_ATOMS: atom_id res chain seq x y z
N MET A 1 9.17 -3.12 21.25
CA MET A 1 8.44 -1.91 20.79
C MET A 1 7.19 -2.41 20.12
N VAL A 2 6.04 -1.82 20.41
CA VAL A 2 4.77 -2.12 19.70
C VAL A 2 4.58 -0.99 18.70
N SER A 3 4.30 -1.32 17.44
CA SER A 3 3.89 -0.39 16.38
C SER A 3 2.54 -0.87 15.83
N ASP A 4 1.76 0.04 15.27
CA ASP A 4 0.52 -0.23 14.52
C ASP A 4 0.76 -0.29 13.00
N GLY A 5 2.03 -0.33 12.57
CA GLY A 5 2.48 -0.63 11.22
C GLY A 5 3.42 -1.84 11.17
N LEU A 6 4.03 -2.07 10.01
CA LEU A 6 5.00 -3.14 9.76
C LEU A 6 6.11 -2.63 8.85
N LEU A 7 7.36 -3.02 9.14
CA LEU A 7 8.48 -2.88 8.20
C LEU A 7 9.18 -4.22 8.10
N THR A 8 9.24 -4.75 6.88
CA THR A 8 9.89 -6.03 6.57
C THR A 8 11.39 -5.83 6.35
N ALA A 9 12.19 -6.89 6.51
CA ALA A 9 13.61 -6.89 6.17
C ALA A 9 13.85 -6.65 4.68
N ALA A 10 12.88 -7.05 3.84
CA ALA A 10 12.85 -6.74 2.40
C ALA A 10 12.59 -5.25 2.08
N GLY A 11 12.27 -4.41 3.06
CA GLY A 11 12.04 -2.98 2.88
C GLY A 11 10.60 -2.58 2.54
N THR A 12 9.68 -3.55 2.49
CA THR A 12 8.24 -3.26 2.37
C THR A 12 7.69 -2.76 3.69
N ALA A 13 7.07 -1.59 3.67
CA ALA A 13 6.41 -0.95 4.78
C ALA A 13 4.88 -1.03 4.63
N VAL A 14 4.19 -1.42 5.70
CA VAL A 14 2.78 -1.11 5.93
C VAL A 14 2.76 0.08 6.88
N TYR A 15 2.10 1.16 6.47
CA TYR A 15 2.11 2.40 7.22
C TYR A 15 1.41 2.28 8.57
N GLU A 16 2.00 2.95 9.57
CA GLU A 16 1.30 3.27 10.80
C GLU A 16 0.06 4.10 10.48
N THR A 17 -1.02 3.94 11.26
CA THR A 17 -2.30 4.60 10.99
C THR A 17 -2.15 6.12 10.90
N GLY A 18 -1.26 6.70 11.72
CA GLY A 18 -0.97 8.12 11.74
C GLY A 18 -0.24 8.65 10.49
N ALA A 19 0.47 7.78 9.77
CA ALA A 19 1.21 8.15 8.56
C ALA A 19 0.36 8.07 7.28
N ILE A 20 -0.72 7.27 7.28
CA ILE A 20 -1.57 7.06 6.09
C ILE A 20 -2.07 8.39 5.51
N ALA A 21 -2.60 9.28 6.35
CA ALA A 21 -3.15 10.56 5.87
C ALA A 21 -2.09 11.47 5.24
N GLU A 22 -0.91 11.54 5.86
CA GLU A 22 0.21 12.34 5.36
C GLU A 22 0.72 11.78 4.04
N ARG A 23 0.94 10.45 3.95
CA ARG A 23 1.41 9.80 2.72
C ARG A 23 0.44 9.92 1.56
N ASN A 24 -0.86 9.74 1.78
CA ASN A 24 -1.86 9.94 0.73
C ASN A 24 -1.92 11.39 0.24
N THR A 25 -1.60 12.36 1.11
CA THR A 25 -1.51 13.78 0.73
C THR A 25 -0.24 14.04 -0.08
N THR A 26 0.91 13.52 0.37
CA THR A 26 2.22 13.68 -0.28
C THR A 26 2.23 13.15 -1.72
N TYR A 27 1.52 12.05 -1.99
CA TYR A 27 1.40 11.47 -3.33
C TYR A 27 0.12 11.87 -4.07
N GLU A 28 -0.65 12.85 -3.54
CA GLU A 28 -1.85 13.38 -4.18
C GLU A 28 -2.84 12.26 -4.62
N VAL A 29 -2.96 11.20 -3.82
CA VAL A 29 -3.72 9.97 -4.19
C VAL A 29 -5.17 10.29 -4.53
N ALA A 30 -5.76 11.26 -3.85
CA ALA A 30 -7.14 11.69 -4.13
C ALA A 30 -7.31 12.34 -5.51
N GLU A 31 -6.25 12.90 -6.09
CA GLU A 31 -6.23 13.49 -7.44
C GLU A 31 -5.98 12.43 -8.51
N TYR A 32 -4.92 11.63 -8.36
CA TYR A 32 -4.51 10.67 -9.38
C TYR A 32 -5.28 9.34 -9.32
N ALA A 33 -5.60 8.85 -8.13
CA ALA A 33 -6.28 7.58 -7.90
C ALA A 33 -7.53 7.73 -7.00
N PRO A 34 -8.56 8.47 -7.44
CA PRO A 34 -9.75 8.72 -6.63
C PRO A 34 -10.44 7.42 -6.21
N GLY A 35 -10.75 7.32 -4.92
CA GLY A 35 -11.35 6.12 -4.33
C GLY A 35 -10.34 5.05 -3.92
N PHE A 36 -9.04 5.32 -3.99
CA PHE A 36 -8.00 4.47 -3.43
C PHE A 36 -7.33 5.11 -2.21
N VAL A 37 -6.68 4.27 -1.41
CA VAL A 37 -5.86 4.65 -0.26
C VAL A 37 -4.52 3.95 -0.38
N LEU A 38 -3.44 4.73 -0.35
CA LEU A 38 -2.08 4.23 -0.20
C LEU A 38 -1.86 3.75 1.24
N ILE A 39 -1.45 2.50 1.39
CA ILE A 39 -1.30 1.82 2.69
C ILE A 39 0.13 1.37 3.00
N GLY A 40 1.04 1.48 2.02
CA GLY A 40 2.42 1.04 2.15
C GLY A 40 3.27 1.37 0.93
N ASP A 41 4.58 1.16 1.05
CA ASP A 41 5.55 1.27 -0.05
C ASP A 41 6.74 0.32 0.15
N ASP A 42 7.56 0.13 -0.89
CA ASP A 42 8.80 -0.68 -0.82
C ASP A 42 10.07 0.16 -0.63
N SER A 43 9.94 1.46 -0.35
CA SER A 43 11.02 2.46 -0.31
C SER A 43 11.85 2.59 -1.60
N GLY A 44 11.48 1.88 -2.67
CA GLY A 44 12.08 1.90 -4.00
C GLY A 44 11.25 2.68 -5.02
N GLY A 45 10.11 3.23 -4.61
CA GLY A 45 9.21 4.02 -5.45
C GLY A 45 7.91 3.30 -5.79
N ARG A 46 7.71 2.05 -5.35
CA ARG A 46 6.45 1.32 -5.54
C ARG A 46 5.55 1.51 -4.34
N GLY A 47 4.30 1.90 -4.57
CA GLY A 47 3.26 2.06 -3.56
C GLY A 47 2.25 0.91 -3.59
N PHE A 48 1.63 0.63 -2.45
CA PHE A 48 0.57 -0.37 -2.31
C PHE A 48 -0.75 0.29 -1.90
N LEU A 49 -1.82 0.00 -2.64
CA LEU A 49 -3.11 0.67 -2.51
C LEU A 49 -4.26 -0.32 -2.30
N VAL A 50 -5.31 0.15 -1.63
CA VAL A 50 -6.60 -0.54 -1.50
C VAL A 50 -7.73 0.38 -1.94
N ARG A 51 -8.87 -0.17 -2.36
CA ARG A 51 -10.05 0.65 -2.69
C ARG A 51 -10.75 1.07 -1.38
N ALA A 52 -11.04 2.36 -1.26
CA ALA A 52 -11.72 2.90 -0.08
C ALA A 52 -13.17 2.37 0.03
N GLY A 53 -13.59 2.05 1.25
CA GLY A 53 -14.98 1.71 1.57
C GLY A 53 -15.39 0.26 1.28
N ASP A 54 -14.46 -0.60 0.87
CA ASP A 54 -14.70 -2.04 0.69
C ASP A 54 -13.67 -2.81 1.53
N ALA A 55 -14.14 -3.71 2.39
CA ALA A 55 -13.31 -4.43 3.36
C ALA A 55 -12.63 -5.67 2.76
N ALA A 56 -13.01 -6.08 1.55
CA ALA A 56 -12.50 -7.27 0.87
C ALA A 56 -11.85 -6.91 -0.47
N THR A 57 -11.11 -5.80 -0.52
CA THR A 57 -10.50 -5.33 -1.77
C THR A 57 -9.14 -5.96 -1.97
N ALA A 58 -8.84 -6.27 -3.22
CA ALA A 58 -7.48 -6.53 -3.66
C ALA A 58 -6.50 -5.45 -3.20
N VAL A 59 -5.27 -5.86 -2.96
CA VAL A 59 -4.13 -4.94 -2.83
C VAL A 59 -3.57 -4.72 -4.22
N PHE A 60 -3.42 -3.46 -4.58
CA PHE A 60 -2.86 -2.99 -5.84
C PHE A 60 -1.46 -2.44 -5.62
N SER A 61 -0.65 -2.38 -6.67
CA SER A 61 0.57 -1.59 -6.67
C SER A 61 0.72 -0.71 -7.90
N SER A 62 1.45 0.38 -7.75
CA SER A 62 1.87 1.26 -8.84
C SER A 62 3.21 1.91 -8.52
N ASP A 63 3.83 2.51 -9.54
CA ASP A 63 4.89 3.50 -9.33
C ASP A 63 4.27 4.75 -8.66
N LEU A 64 4.90 5.25 -7.60
CA LEU A 64 4.42 6.42 -6.86
C LEU A 64 4.61 7.74 -7.64
N GLY A 65 5.44 7.72 -8.68
CA GLY A 65 5.55 8.80 -9.66
C GLY A 65 4.52 8.73 -10.79
N ASP A 66 3.74 7.64 -10.88
CA ASP A 66 2.71 7.43 -11.91
C ASP A 66 1.50 6.65 -11.33
N LEU A 67 0.62 7.37 -10.62
CA LEU A 67 -0.53 6.81 -9.91
C LEU A 67 -1.81 6.74 -10.76
N ASP A 68 -1.75 6.18 -11.97
CA ASP A 68 -2.94 5.91 -12.79
C ASP A 68 -3.56 4.54 -12.43
N PRO A 69 -4.82 4.48 -11.94
CA PRO A 69 -5.51 3.22 -11.68
C PRO A 69 -5.62 2.27 -12.88
N ALA A 70 -5.44 2.76 -14.11
CA ALA A 70 -5.40 1.93 -15.32
C ALA A 70 -4.16 1.02 -15.38
N ASP A 71 -3.06 1.42 -14.73
CA ASP A 71 -1.77 0.70 -14.75
C ASP A 71 -1.50 -0.11 -13.47
N PHE A 72 -2.42 -0.05 -12.50
CA PHE A 72 -2.31 -0.78 -11.24
C PHE A 72 -2.18 -2.28 -11.45
N GLN A 73 -1.22 -2.88 -10.75
CA GLN A 73 -1.02 -4.32 -10.71
C GLN A 73 -1.69 -4.92 -9.47
N VAL A 74 -2.30 -6.10 -9.60
CA VAL A 74 -2.91 -6.80 -8.45
C VAL A 74 -1.84 -7.63 -7.74
N GLU A 75 -1.56 -7.32 -6.48
CA GLU A 75 -0.60 -8.07 -5.65
C GLU A 75 -1.25 -9.21 -4.90
N ALA A 76 -2.48 -9.01 -4.42
CA ALA A 76 -3.23 -10.01 -3.67
C ALA A 76 -4.74 -9.75 -3.77
N ALA A 77 -5.54 -10.79 -3.48
CA ALA A 77 -6.99 -10.71 -3.46
C ALA A 77 -7.55 -9.88 -2.28
N ASP A 78 -6.80 -9.78 -1.19
CA ASP A 78 -7.14 -9.02 0.00
C ASP A 78 -5.89 -8.62 0.80
N LEU A 79 -6.08 -7.76 1.81
CA LEU A 79 -5.00 -7.27 2.67
C LEU A 79 -4.29 -8.39 3.43
N ALA A 80 -5.02 -9.42 3.87
CA ALA A 80 -4.44 -10.52 4.65
C ALA A 80 -3.50 -11.37 3.78
N GLY A 81 -3.94 -11.73 2.57
CA GLY A 81 -3.11 -12.46 1.61
C GLY A 81 -1.87 -11.67 1.18
N TRP A 82 -1.98 -10.35 1.07
CA TRP A 82 -0.80 -9.51 0.84
C TRP A 82 0.15 -9.52 2.03
N LEU A 83 -0.34 -9.36 3.26
CA LEU A 83 0.46 -9.42 4.48
C LEU A 83 1.20 -10.75 4.62
N ASP A 84 0.53 -11.87 4.39
CA ASP A 84 1.15 -13.21 4.39
C ASP A 84 2.28 -13.28 3.35
N SER A 85 2.08 -12.69 2.17
CA SER A 85 3.07 -12.72 1.09
C SER A 85 4.32 -11.88 1.40
N VAL A 86 4.18 -10.73 2.06
CA VAL A 86 5.33 -9.87 2.40
C VAL A 86 6.08 -10.40 3.61
N LEU A 87 5.38 -11.01 4.57
CA LEU A 87 6.01 -11.65 5.73
C LEU A 87 6.79 -12.90 5.33
N ALA A 88 6.31 -13.66 4.34
CA ALA A 88 7.03 -14.83 3.82
C ALA A 88 8.35 -14.48 3.10
N GLN A 89 8.59 -13.20 2.75
CA GLN A 89 9.85 -12.75 2.16
C GLN A 89 10.93 -12.41 3.21
N ASP A 90 10.56 -12.41 4.49
CA ASP A 90 11.46 -12.14 5.62
C ASP A 90 12.04 -13.42 6.26
N ASP A 91 11.63 -14.61 5.78
CA ASP A 91 12.09 -15.94 6.26
C ASP A 91 13.37 -16.46 5.57
#